data_AF-A0A8K0KRG9-F1
#
_entry.id   AF-A0A8K0KRG9-F1
#
_cell.length_a   1.000
_cell.length_b   1.000
_cell.length_c   1.000
_cell.angle_alpha   90.00
_cell.angle_beta   90.00
_cell.angle_gamma   90.00
#
_symmetry.space_group_name_H-M   'P 1'
#
loop_
_entity.id
_entity.type
_entity.pdbx_description
1 polymer ?
#
loop_
_entity_poly.entity_id
_entity_poly.type
_entity_poly.pdbx_seq_one_letter_code
_entity_poly.pdbx_strand_id
1 'polypeptide(L)'
;MIHLILHWTNVKLQNLREKYNRSSRPEIQDLDSVELNVLLGLLINSAIFKYNDEYISNGTGREIFHLVMSGQRFAVLLLCLPFDNHEDRMA
;
A
#
# COMPACT_ATOMS: atom_id res chain seq x y z
N MET A 1 14.85 4.92 -6.98
CA MET A 1 13.38 5.02 -7.14
C MET A 1 12.64 4.16 -6.11
N ILE A 2 12.69 2.82 -6.17
CA ILE A 2 12.00 1.92 -5.21
C ILE A 2 12.40 2.20 -3.75
N HIS A 3 13.70 2.37 -3.45
CA HIS A 3 14.15 2.67 -2.09
C HIS A 3 13.60 4.01 -1.54
N LEU A 4 13.41 5.00 -2.41
CA LEU A 4 12.88 6.31 -2.04
C LEU A 4 11.39 6.19 -1.71
N ILE A 5 10.63 5.46 -2.54
CA ILE A 5 9.23 5.14 -2.28
C ILE A 5 9.10 4.39 -0.95
N LEU A 6 9.91 3.35 -0.75
CA LEU A 6 9.90 2.55 0.46
C LEU A 6 10.16 3.40 1.72
N HIS A 7 11.20 4.23 1.68
CA HIS A 7 11.57 5.11 2.79
C HIS A 7 10.41 6.05 3.16
N TRP A 8 9.92 6.83 2.20
CA TRP A 8 8.88 7.82 2.46
C TRP A 8 7.52 7.20 2.79
N THR A 9 7.21 6.02 2.22
CA THR A 9 6.01 5.26 2.60
C THR A 9 6.09 4.85 4.07
N ASN A 10 7.24 4.37 4.54
CA ASN A 10 7.44 3.99 5.93
C ASN A 10 7.37 5.19 6.87
N VAL A 11 7.94 6.34 6.51
CA VAL A 11 7.76 7.58 7.28
C VAL A 11 6.28 7.92 7.44
N LYS A 12 5.48 7.82 6.38
CA LYS A 12 4.04 8.11 6.43
C LYS A 12 3.27 7.05 7.23
N LEU A 13 3.64 5.77 7.15
CA LEU A 13 3.07 4.69 7.95
C LEU A 13 3.35 4.88 9.44
N GLN A 14 4.55 5.33 9.80
CA GLN A 14 4.91 5.64 11.19
C GLN A 14 4.05 6.78 11.74
N ASN A 15 3.92 7.88 10.99
CA ASN A 15 3.04 8.99 11.34
C ASN A 15 1.57 8.58 11.45
N LEU A 16 1.13 7.62 10.61
CA LEU A 16 -0.21 7.06 10.69
C LEU A 16 -0.37 6.20 11.94
N ARG A 17 0.63 5.37 12.26
CA ARG A 17 0.64 4.45 13.41
C ARG A 17 0.51 5.16 14.74
N GLU A 18 1.13 6.32 14.88
CA GLU A 18 1.02 7.17 16.08
C GLU A 18 -0.42 7.67 16.33
N LYS A 19 -1.25 7.77 15.29
CA LYS A 19 -2.65 8.21 15.41
C LYS A 19 -3.60 7.11 15.90
N TYR A 20 -3.15 5.85 15.92
CA TYR A 20 -3.97 4.72 16.35
C TYR A 20 -3.61 4.24 17.75
N ASN A 21 -4.62 4.03 18.60
CA ASN A 21 -4.45 3.46 19.94
C ASN A 21 -3.79 2.05 19.92
N ARG A 22 -3.93 1.32 18.81
CA ARG A 22 -3.32 -0.01 18.63
C ARG A 22 -2.26 0.07 17.54
N SER A 23 -1.02 0.30 17.95
CA SER A 23 0.16 0.34 17.08
C SER A 23 0.54 -1.02 16.49
N SER A 24 0.01 -2.13 17.01
CA SER A 24 0.28 -3.50 16.56
C SER A 24 -0.64 -3.99 15.42
N ARG A 25 -1.45 -3.10 14.82
CA ARG A 25 -2.30 -3.51 13.68
C ARG A 25 -1.41 -3.89 12.49
N PRO A 26 -1.68 -5.03 11.82
CA PRO A 26 -0.86 -5.47 10.68
C PRO A 26 -0.93 -4.50 9.49
N GLU A 27 -2.07 -3.82 9.33
CA GLU A 27 -2.35 -2.89 8.22
C GLU A 27 -1.40 -1.68 8.19
N ILE A 28 -0.87 -1.27 9.35
CA ILE A 28 -0.08 -0.04 9.55
C ILE A 28 1.39 -0.33 9.92
N GLN A 29 1.84 -1.58 9.79
CA GLN A 29 3.24 -1.92 10.00
C GLN A 29 4.12 -1.38 8.87
N ASP A 30 5.42 -1.33 9.12
CA ASP A 30 6.38 -0.92 8.10
C ASP A 30 6.29 -1.86 6.87
N LEU A 31 6.50 -1.28 5.71
CA LEU A 31 6.56 -1.93 4.40
C LEU A 31 8.00 -2.38 4.13
N ASP A 32 8.17 -3.59 3.58
CA ASP A 32 9.46 -4.07 3.09
C ASP A 32 9.55 -4.00 1.55
N SER A 33 10.75 -4.23 1.01
CA SER A 33 10.96 -4.20 -0.45
C SER A 33 10.21 -5.30 -1.21
N VAL A 34 9.95 -6.44 -0.58
CA VAL A 34 9.24 -7.57 -1.20
C VAL A 34 7.76 -7.24 -1.31
N GLU A 35 7.14 -6.78 -0.23
CA GLU A 35 5.76 -6.33 -0.15
C GLU A 35 5.51 -5.13 -1.08
N LEU A 36 6.46 -4.21 -1.22
CA LEU A 36 6.37 -3.12 -2.20
C LEU A 36 6.35 -3.65 -3.65
N ASN A 37 7.18 -4.63 -3.99
CA ASN A 37 7.16 -5.26 -5.32
C ASN A 37 5.84 -6.00 -5.56
N VAL A 38 5.33 -6.67 -4.53
CA VAL A 38 4.02 -7.32 -4.57
C VAL A 38 2.91 -6.31 -4.85
N LEU A 39 2.91 -5.17 -4.14
CA LEU A 39 1.94 -4.08 -4.34
C LEU A 39 1.97 -3.55 -5.79
N LEU A 40 3.17 -3.32 -6.35
CA LEU A 40 3.32 -2.91 -7.74
C LEU A 40 2.81 -3.98 -8.72
N GLY A 41 3.09 -5.26 -8.43
CA GLY A 41 2.56 -6.39 -9.20
C GLY A 41 1.02 -6.42 -9.19
N LEU A 42 0.40 -6.17 -8.04
CA LEU A 42 -1.06 -6.08 -7.90
C LEU A 42 -1.64 -4.91 -8.72
N LEU A 43 -0.97 -3.76 -8.74
CA LEU A 43 -1.36 -2.59 -9.56
C LEU A 43 -1.23 -2.83 -11.06
N ILE A 44 -0.17 -3.51 -11.50
CA ILE A 44 0.00 -3.88 -12.91
C ILE A 44 -1.08 -4.90 -13.31
N ASN A 45 -1.31 -5.90 -12.45
CA ASN A 45 -2.32 -6.92 -12.65
C ASN A 45 -3.73 -6.30 -12.78
N SER A 46 -4.07 -5.33 -11.92
CA SER A 46 -5.37 -4.66 -12.01
C SER A 46 -5.53 -3.87 -13.31
N ALA A 47 -4.48 -3.19 -13.78
CA ALA A 47 -4.50 -2.44 -15.02
C ALA A 47 -4.69 -3.35 -16.25
N ILE A 48 -3.99 -4.48 -16.31
CA ILE A 48 -4.08 -5.45 -17.42
C ILE A 48 -5.52 -5.96 -17.58
N PHE A 49 -6.14 -6.31 -16.46
CA PHE A 49 -7.49 -6.86 -16.47
C PHE A 49 -8.60 -5.81 -16.41
N LYS A 50 -8.25 -4.51 -16.44
CA LYS A 50 -9.18 -3.36 -16.38
C LYS A 50 -10.10 -3.35 -15.16
N TYR A 51 -9.64 -3.89 -14.03
CA TYR A 51 -10.41 -3.98 -12.78
C TYR A 51 -10.22 -2.75 -11.89
N ASN A 52 -10.61 -1.59 -12.38
CA ASN A 52 -10.52 -0.37 -11.58
C ASN A 52 -11.59 -0.33 -10.45
N ASP A 53 -12.71 -1.05 -10.62
CA ASP A 53 -13.88 -0.93 -9.73
C ASP A 53 -14.21 -2.21 -8.91
N GLU A 54 -13.62 -3.38 -9.22
CA GLU A 54 -14.09 -4.68 -8.68
C GLU A 54 -13.28 -5.24 -7.50
N TYR A 55 -12.44 -4.43 -6.86
CA TYR A 55 -11.51 -4.92 -5.83
C TYR A 55 -12.15 -5.31 -4.48
N ILE A 56 -13.44 -5.04 -4.29
CA ILE A 56 -14.11 -5.09 -2.98
C ILE A 56 -15.43 -5.87 -3.05
N SER A 57 -15.57 -6.84 -3.96
CA SER A 57 -16.73 -7.73 -3.91
C SER A 57 -16.39 -9.02 -3.15
N ASN A 58 -17.23 -9.32 -2.15
CA ASN A 58 -17.15 -10.47 -1.25
C ASN A 58 -17.27 -11.81 -2.01
N GLY A 59 -16.20 -12.23 -2.69
CA GLY A 59 -16.08 -13.55 -3.29
C GLY A 59 -16.36 -13.65 -4.80
N THR A 60 -16.45 -12.55 -5.54
CA THR A 60 -16.54 -12.58 -7.02
C THR A 60 -15.36 -11.95 -7.75
N GLY A 61 -14.49 -11.21 -7.05
CA GLY A 61 -13.20 -10.78 -7.59
C GLY A 61 -12.18 -11.93 -7.68
N ARG A 62 -11.10 -11.76 -8.46
CA ARG A 62 -10.01 -12.77 -8.51
C ARG A 62 -9.37 -12.91 -7.13
N GLU A 63 -9.37 -14.14 -6.61
CA GLU A 63 -8.81 -14.51 -5.30
C GLU A 63 -7.34 -14.07 -5.12
N ILE A 64 -6.60 -13.87 -6.21
CA ILE A 64 -5.20 -13.44 -6.21
C ILE A 64 -4.98 -12.22 -5.30
N PHE A 65 -5.89 -11.24 -5.29
CA PHE A 65 -5.73 -10.07 -4.42
C PHE A 65 -5.83 -10.44 -2.94
N HIS A 66 -6.82 -11.25 -2.57
CA HIS A 66 -7.03 -11.71 -1.19
C HIS A 66 -6.00 -12.74 -0.71
N LEU A 67 -5.44 -13.54 -1.62
CA LEU A 67 -4.39 -14.52 -1.32
C LEU A 67 -3.04 -13.86 -1.07
N VAL A 68 -2.80 -12.70 -1.68
CA VAL A 68 -1.51 -12.01 -1.62
C VAL A 68 -1.48 -10.97 -0.50
N MET A 69 -2.58 -10.22 -0.29
CA MET A 69 -2.63 -9.13 0.67
C MET A 69 -4.06 -8.90 1.18
N SER A 70 -4.22 -8.49 2.45
CA SER A 70 -5.56 -8.10 2.91
C SER A 70 -6.00 -6.80 2.24
N GLY A 71 -7.30 -6.67 1.93
CA GLY A 71 -7.83 -5.45 1.30
C GLY A 71 -7.58 -4.19 2.13
N GLN A 72 -7.59 -4.31 3.46
CA GLN A 72 -7.25 -3.22 4.38
C GLN A 72 -5.78 -2.79 4.25
N ARG A 73 -4.84 -3.75 4.21
CA ARG A 73 -3.42 -3.45 4.00
C ARG A 73 -3.19 -2.79 2.65
N PHE A 74 -3.82 -3.31 1.60
CA PHE A 74 -3.74 -2.74 0.26
C PHE A 74 -4.23 -1.28 0.24
N ALA A 75 -5.40 -1.01 0.83
CA ALA A 75 -5.94 0.35 0.92
C ALA A 75 -5.04 1.31 1.71
N VAL A 76 -4.51 0.87 2.85
CA VAL A 76 -3.59 1.69 3.67
C VAL A 76 -2.30 2.00 2.90
N LEU A 77 -1.72 1.02 2.21
CA LEU A 77 -0.51 1.23 1.41
C LEU A 77 -0.76 2.20 0.25
N LEU A 78 -1.91 2.11 -0.44
CA LEU A 78 -2.29 3.07 -1.48
C LEU A 78 -2.42 4.51 -0.94
N LEU A 79 -2.99 4.68 0.26
CA LEU A 79 -3.07 6.00 0.90
C LEU A 79 -1.69 6.53 1.35
N CYS A 80 -0.76 5.64 1.68
CA CYS A 80 0.56 5.98 2.19
C CYS A 80 1.63 6.13 1.10
N LEU A 81 1.36 5.69 -0.12
CA LEU A 81 2.27 5.81 -1.26
C LEU A 81 2.61 7.30 -1.55
N PRO A 82 3.90 7.67 -1.49
CA PRO A 82 4.36 9.02 -1.80
C PRO A 82 4.56 9.16 -3.31
N PHE A 83 4.01 10.23 -3.87
CA PHE A 83 4.24 10.64 -5.27
C PHE A 83 5.18 11.83 -5.37
N ASP A 84 5.76 12.27 -4.25
CA ASP A 84 6.65 13.43 -4.20
C ASP A 84 7.65 13.34 -3.05
N ASN A 85 8.77 14.06 -3.18
CA ASN A 85 9.73 14.25 -2.11
C ASN A 85 9.24 15.38 -1.19
N HIS A 86 9.00 15.06 0.08
CA HIS A 86 8.54 16.07 1.04
C HIS A 86 9.58 17.15 1.31
N GLU A 87 10.87 16.85 1.14
CA GLU A 87 11.96 17.79 1.38
C GLU A 87 12.03 18.88 0.31
N ASP A 88 11.79 18.54 -0.96
CA ASP A 88 11.84 19.50 -2.08
C ASP A 88 10.64 20.47 -2.09
N ARG A 89 9.56 20.18 -1.34
CA ARG A 89 8.40 21.08 -1.21
C ARG A 89 8.60 22.22 -0.21
N MET A 90 9.56 22.08 0.69
CA MET A 90 9.81 23.03 1.79
C MET A 90 10.98 23.98 1.50
N ALA A 91 11.60 23.85 0.31
CA ALA A 91 12.62 24.75 -0.22
C ALA A 91 12.00 25.76 -1.20
#